data_AF-A0A8T5NT64-F1
#
_entry.id   AF-A0A8T5NT64-F1
#
_cell.length_a   1.000
_cell.length_b   1.000
_cell.length_c   1.000
_cell.angle_alpha   90.00
_cell.angle_beta   90.00
_cell.angle_gamma   90.00
#
_symmetry.space_group_name_H-M   'P 1'
#
loop_
_entity.id
_entity.type
_entity.pdbx_description
1 polymer ?
#
loop_
_entity_poly.entity_id
_entity_poly.type
_entity_poly.pdbx_seq_one_letter_code
_entity_poly.pdbx_strand_id
1 'polypeptide(L)'
;MAPEWKKKFIEQYHGLTDIEAFLEYSLKPLRKSIRVNTLKTSIAEIKKRFTDMNLKQVPWCKEGFWLEGYGIGNLNEHFLGYIYIQGAASMIPPIVLNPQKDELVLDMCASPGSKT
;
A
#
# COMPACT_ATOMS: atom_id res chain seq x y z
N MET A 1 -18.25 19.27 2.13
CA MET A 1 -18.69 19.06 3.53
C MET A 1 -18.11 17.75 4.00
N ALA A 2 -17.55 17.72 5.22
CA ALA A 2 -17.23 16.45 5.85
C ALA A 2 -18.54 15.65 6.04
N PRO A 3 -18.55 14.33 5.79
CA PRO A 3 -19.72 13.52 6.04
C PRO A 3 -20.10 13.57 7.52
N GLU A 4 -21.40 13.56 7.81
CA GLU A 4 -21.87 13.37 9.17
C GLU A 4 -21.62 11.92 9.61
N TRP A 5 -20.82 11.74 10.65
CA TRP A 5 -20.51 10.43 11.19
C TRP A 5 -21.66 9.92 12.05
N LYS A 6 -22.09 8.67 11.83
CA LYS A 6 -23.13 8.05 12.66
C LYS A 6 -22.65 7.98 14.13
N LYS A 7 -23.50 8.40 15.07
CA LYS A 7 -23.18 8.38 16.51
C LYS A 7 -22.63 7.03 17.00
N LYS A 8 -23.29 5.93 16.61
CA LYS A 8 -22.86 4.56 16.94
C LYS A 8 -21.45 4.22 16.44
N PHE A 9 -21.05 4.78 15.29
CA PHE A 9 -19.70 4.58 14.76
C PHE A 9 -18.67 5.26 15.67
N ILE A 10 -18.90 6.53 16.03
CA ILE A 10 -18.01 7.27 16.94
C ILE A 10 -17.92 6.55 18.29
N GLU A 11 -19.05 6.18 18.88
CA GLU A 11 -19.10 5.46 20.18
C GLU A 11 -18.31 4.15 20.15
N GLN A 12 -18.38 3.39 19.04
CA GLN A 12 -17.66 2.12 18.89
C GLN A 12 -16.15 2.31 18.80
N TYR A 13 -15.66 3.30 18.05
CA TYR A 13 -14.23 3.48 17.82
C TYR A 13 -13.54 4.34 18.88
N HIS A 14 -14.28 5.15 19.63
CA HIS A 14 -13.74 5.98 20.72
C HIS A 14 -12.99 5.17 21.79
N GLY A 15 -13.39 3.93 22.06
CA GLY A 15 -12.72 3.05 23.03
C GLY A 15 -11.49 2.32 22.48
N LEU A 16 -11.23 2.38 21.17
CA LEU A 16 -10.23 1.54 20.49
C LEU A 16 -9.03 2.33 19.97
N THR A 17 -9.19 3.62 19.74
CA THR A 17 -8.18 4.48 19.13
C THR A 17 -8.41 5.95 19.53
N ASP A 18 -7.44 6.80 19.26
CA ASP A 18 -7.66 8.24 19.17
C ASP A 18 -8.68 8.53 18.06
N ILE A 19 -9.91 8.86 18.47
CA ILE A 19 -11.03 9.06 17.56
C ILE A 19 -10.88 10.34 16.74
N GLU A 20 -10.30 11.39 17.31
CA GLU A 20 -10.13 12.67 16.63
C GLU A 20 -9.14 12.51 15.48
N ALA A 21 -7.98 11.90 15.76
CA ALA A 21 -6.99 11.58 14.73
C ALA A 21 -7.57 10.61 13.70
N PHE A 22 -8.27 9.55 14.12
CA PHE A 22 -8.85 8.58 13.20
C PHE A 22 -9.83 9.21 12.21
N LEU A 23 -10.74 10.06 12.68
CA LEU A 23 -11.69 10.76 11.82
C LEU A 23 -10.99 11.76 10.90
N GLU A 24 -9.99 12.49 11.40
CA GLU A 24 -9.18 13.42 10.60
C GLU A 24 -8.48 12.69 9.44
N TYR A 25 -7.79 11.59 9.71
CA TYR A 25 -7.07 10.82 8.69
C TYR A 25 -8.01 10.05 7.75
N SER A 26 -9.21 9.65 8.21
CA SER A 26 -10.22 8.99 7.37
C SER A 26 -10.74 9.90 6.25
N LEU A 27 -10.62 11.22 6.41
CA LEU A 27 -11.02 12.20 5.40
C LEU A 27 -9.86 12.62 4.48
N LYS A 28 -8.62 12.21 4.79
CA LYS A 28 -7.45 12.52 3.97
C LYS A 28 -7.35 11.54 2.80
N PRO A 29 -6.91 11.99 1.61
CA PRO A 29 -6.56 11.09 0.52
C PRO A 29 -5.49 10.09 0.96
N LEU A 30 -5.60 8.85 0.48
CA LEU A 30 -4.57 7.85 0.71
C LEU A 30 -3.25 8.31 0.12
N ARG A 31 -2.19 8.19 0.93
CA ARG A 31 -0.83 8.41 0.46
C ARG A 31 -0.51 7.35 -0.59
N LYS A 32 -0.09 7.79 -1.78
CA LYS A 32 0.25 6.89 -2.89
C LYS A 32 1.49 6.07 -2.54
N SER A 33 1.46 4.80 -2.90
CA SER A 33 2.58 3.88 -2.71
C SER A 33 2.64 2.84 -3.82
N ILE A 34 3.85 2.35 -4.04
CA ILE A 34 4.16 1.26 -4.97
C ILE A 34 4.88 0.13 -4.23
N ARG A 35 4.73 -1.10 -4.73
CA ARG A 35 5.55 -2.26 -4.34
C ARG A 35 6.38 -2.71 -5.55
N VAL A 36 7.68 -2.84 -5.36
CA VAL A 36 8.59 -3.36 -6.40
C VAL A 36 8.37 -4.86 -6.57
N ASN A 37 8.27 -5.31 -7.82
CA ASN A 37 8.22 -6.72 -8.16
C ASN A 37 9.63 -7.29 -8.28
N THR A 38 10.11 -7.89 -7.19
CA THR A 38 11.46 -8.47 -7.11
C THR A 38 11.67 -9.70 -8.00
N LEU A 39 10.59 -10.27 -8.56
CA LEU A 39 10.67 -11.34 -9.56
C LEU A 39 11.09 -10.82 -10.94
N LYS A 40 10.93 -9.52 -11.21
CA LYS A 40 11.23 -8.90 -12.53
C LYS A 40 12.34 -7.85 -12.50
N THR A 41 12.57 -7.20 -11.36
CA THR A 41 13.56 -6.12 -11.24
C THR A 41 14.11 -6.02 -9.82
N SER A 42 15.08 -5.15 -9.58
CA SER A 42 15.63 -4.87 -8.25
C SER A 42 15.16 -3.53 -7.69
N ILE A 43 15.17 -3.40 -6.36
CA ILE A 43 14.92 -2.12 -5.68
C ILE A 43 15.90 -1.04 -6.15
N ALA A 44 17.18 -1.40 -6.36
CA ALA A 44 18.20 -0.47 -6.81
C ALA A 44 17.91 0.08 -8.21
N GLU A 45 17.46 -0.78 -9.13
CA GLU A 45 17.09 -0.38 -10.48
C GLU A 45 15.86 0.56 -10.48
N ILE A 46 14.84 0.28 -9.65
CA ILE A 46 13.70 1.19 -9.49
C ILE A 46 14.13 2.53 -8.93
N LYS A 47 14.96 2.57 -7.88
CA LYS A 47 15.49 3.83 -7.34
C LYS A 47 16.26 4.65 -8.39
N LYS A 48 17.00 3.98 -9.29
CA LYS A 48 17.71 4.62 -10.39
C LYS A 48 16.77 5.18 -11.47
N ARG A 49 15.67 4.49 -11.76
CA ARG A 49 14.65 4.96 -12.74
C ARG A 49 13.80 6.10 -12.20
N PHE A 50 13.58 6.12 -10.88
CA PHE A 50 12.67 7.03 -10.19
C PHE A 50 13.45 8.13 -9.46
N THR A 51 14.63 8.53 -9.96
CA THR A 51 15.49 9.55 -9.31
C THR A 51 14.76 10.86 -9.04
N ASP A 52 13.83 11.22 -9.93
CA ASP A 52 13.06 12.47 -9.83
C ASP A 52 11.77 12.31 -9.01
N MET A 53 11.44 11.08 -8.61
CA MET A 53 10.32 10.80 -7.73
C MET A 53 10.85 10.62 -6.32
N ASN A 54 10.43 11.45 -5.38
CA ASN A 54 10.86 11.43 -3.98
C ASN A 54 10.43 10.14 -3.26
N LEU A 55 11.14 9.04 -3.52
CA LEU A 55 10.83 7.72 -2.97
C LEU A 55 11.19 7.66 -1.49
N LYS A 56 10.18 7.44 -0.64
CA LYS A 56 10.35 7.23 0.80
C LYS A 56 9.99 5.78 1.12
N GLN A 57 10.94 5.01 1.63
CA GLN A 57 10.72 3.60 1.93
C GLN A 57 9.63 3.40 2.99
N VAL A 58 8.77 2.41 2.77
CA VAL A 58 7.77 1.97 3.75
C VAL A 58 8.50 1.15 4.82
N PRO A 59 8.37 1.47 6.12
CA PRO A 59 9.26 0.91 7.15
C PRO A 59 9.03 -0.60 7.39
N TRP A 60 7.85 -1.12 7.06
CA TRP A 60 7.52 -2.54 7.23
C TRP A 60 7.66 -3.38 5.95
N CYS A 61 7.97 -2.78 4.79
CA CYS A 61 8.09 -3.50 3.52
C CYS A 61 9.29 -2.98 2.74
N LYS A 62 10.32 -3.82 2.59
CA LYS A 62 11.59 -3.41 1.94
C LYS A 62 11.38 -3.00 0.49
N GLU A 63 10.45 -3.65 -0.19
CA GLU A 63 10.04 -3.45 -1.57
C GLU A 63 9.02 -2.32 -1.73
N GLY A 64 8.50 -1.76 -0.63
CA GLY A 64 7.46 -0.75 -0.61
C GLY A 64 8.01 0.67 -0.54
N PHE A 65 7.46 1.57 -1.37
CA PHE A 65 7.83 2.98 -1.38
C PHE A 65 6.59 3.88 -1.45
N TRP A 66 6.55 4.89 -0.60
CA TRP A 66 5.71 6.06 -0.83
C TRP A 66 6.37 6.99 -1.82
N LEU A 67 5.55 7.68 -2.61
CA LEU A 67 6.00 8.65 -3.59
C LEU A 67 4.95 9.74 -3.77
N GLU A 68 5.40 10.85 -4.33
CA GLU A 68 4.56 11.97 -4.74
C GLU A 68 4.54 12.03 -6.27
N GLY A 69 3.41 12.46 -6.85
CA GLY A 69 3.25 12.56 -8.30
C GLY A 69 1.88 12.08 -8.80
N TYR A 70 1.63 12.34 -10.09
CA TYR A 70 0.43 11.95 -10.81
C TYR A 70 0.79 10.94 -11.92
N GLY A 71 -0.20 10.21 -12.43
CA GLY A 71 0.02 9.31 -13.57
C GLY A 71 0.85 8.06 -13.28
N ILE A 72 1.01 7.65 -12.02
CA ILE A 72 1.78 6.45 -11.64
C ILE A 72 1.26 5.20 -12.39
N GLY A 73 -0.05 5.13 -12.64
CA GLY A 73 -0.67 4.04 -13.41
C GLY A 73 -0.27 3.98 -14.88
N ASN A 74 0.25 5.08 -15.43
CA ASN A 74 0.66 5.20 -16.83
C ASN A 74 2.18 5.02 -17.01
N LEU A 75 2.92 4.70 -15.94
CA LEU A 75 4.36 4.47 -16.03
C LEU A 75 4.64 3.15 -16.76
N ASN A 76 5.68 3.15 -17.59
CA ASN A 76 6.14 1.93 -18.27
C ASN A 76 6.47 0.83 -17.27
N GLU A 77 7.01 1.17 -16.10
CA GLU A 77 7.32 0.22 -15.04
C GLU A 77 6.07 -0.44 -14.46
N HIS A 78 4.93 0.27 -14.43
CA HIS A 78 3.66 -0.32 -14.04
C HIS A 78 3.16 -1.29 -15.13
N PHE A 79 3.18 -0.87 -16.40
CA PHE A 79 2.75 -1.72 -17.52
C PHE A 79 3.63 -2.97 -17.72
N LEU A 80 4.94 -2.87 -17.50
CA LEU A 80 5.88 -4.00 -17.56
C LEU A 80 5.77 -4.91 -16.32
N GLY A 81 5.03 -4.48 -15.29
CA GLY A 81 4.85 -5.19 -14.03
C GLY A 81 6.09 -5.17 -13.14
N TYR A 82 6.98 -4.19 -13.33
CA TYR A 82 8.12 -3.95 -12.44
C TYR A 82 7.68 -3.38 -11.10
N ILE A 83 6.55 -2.67 -11.08
CA ILE A 83 5.94 -2.12 -9.88
C ILE A 83 4.43 -2.37 -9.87
N TYR A 84 3.86 -2.46 -8.67
CA TYR A 84 2.42 -2.48 -8.43
C TYR A 84 1.99 -1.25 -7.66
N ILE A 85 0.90 -0.62 -8.07
CA ILE A 85 0.27 0.44 -7.26
C ILE A 85 -0.55 -0.23 -6.18
N GLN A 86 -0.13 -0.06 -4.93
CA GLN A 86 -0.69 -0.77 -3.79
C GLN A 86 -0.56 0.11 -2.54
N GLY A 87 -1.65 0.23 -1.77
CA GLY A 87 -1.61 0.92 -0.47
C GLY A 87 -0.64 0.23 0.50
N ALA A 88 0.16 1.01 1.23
CA ALA A 88 1.20 0.50 2.11
C ALA A 88 0.68 -0.48 3.19
N ALA A 89 -0.53 -0.26 3.72
CA ALA A 89 -1.16 -1.19 4.67
C ALA A 89 -1.46 -2.57 4.04
N SER A 90 -1.78 -2.63 2.75
CA SER A 90 -2.05 -3.88 2.03
C SER A 90 -0.81 -4.76 1.86
N MET A 91 0.39 -4.23 2.14
CA MET A 91 1.65 -4.98 2.11
C MET A 91 1.87 -5.79 3.39
N ILE A 92 1.17 -5.46 4.49
CA ILE A 92 1.36 -6.11 5.80
C ILE A 92 0.91 -7.58 5.79
N PRO A 93 -0.30 -7.94 5.29
CA PRO A 93 -0.77 -9.33 5.37
C PRO A 93 0.19 -10.37 4.79
N PRO A 94 0.73 -10.23 3.55
CA PRO A 94 1.66 -11.23 3.02
C PRO A 94 3.00 -11.28 3.77
N ILE A 95 3.45 -10.16 4.36
CA ILE A 95 4.67 -10.12 5.18
C ILE A 95 4.47 -10.87 6.49
N VAL A 96 3.32 -10.69 7.13
CA VAL A 96 2.97 -11.39 8.37
C VAL A 96 2.68 -12.87 8.11
N LEU A 97 2.01 -13.20 7.01
CA LEU A 97 1.75 -14.58 6.60
C LEU A 97 3.06 -15.32 6.30
N ASN A 98 4.05 -14.63 5.73
CA ASN A 98 5.39 -15.15 5.44
C ASN A 98 5.37 -16.53 4.75
N PRO A 99 4.71 -16.66 3.58
CA PRO A 99 4.58 -17.94 2.90
C PRO A 99 5.96 -18.49 2.51
N GLN A 100 6.15 -19.79 2.69
CA GLN A 100 7.38 -20.47 2.33
C GLN A 100 7.27 -21.18 0.98
N LYS A 101 8.43 -21.51 0.41
CA LYS A 101 8.49 -22.29 -0.82
C LYS A 101 7.78 -23.63 -0.59
N ASP A 102 7.05 -24.08 -1.61
CA ASP A 102 6.33 -25.35 -1.66
C ASP A 102 5.09 -25.43 -0.75
N GLU A 103 4.71 -24.35 -0.07
CA GLU A 103 3.43 -24.25 0.65
C GLU A 103 2.24 -23.96 -0.28
N LEU A 104 1.08 -24.50 0.08
CA LEU A 104 -0.19 -24.17 -0.57
C LEU A 104 -0.86 -23.00 0.17
N VAL A 105 -1.05 -21.88 -0.53
CA VAL A 105 -1.69 -20.67 0.03
C VAL A 105 -3.06 -20.45 -0.62
N LEU A 106 -4.09 -20.22 0.19
CA LEU A 106 -5.45 -19.91 -0.26
C LEU A 106 -5.81 -18.46 0.09
N ASP A 107 -6.13 -17.66 -0.91
CA ASP A 107 -6.68 -16.31 -0.75
C ASP A 107 -8.15 -16.28 -1.21
N MET A 108 -9.08 -16.38 -0.26
CA MET A 108 -10.52 -16.44 -0.53
C MET A 108 -11.12 -15.10 -1.01
N CYS A 109 -10.42 -13.98 -0.78
CA CYS A 109 -10.89 -12.63 -1.04
C CYS A 109 -9.86 -11.82 -1.83
N ALA A 110 -9.26 -12.46 -2.84
CA ALA A 110 -8.04 -11.97 -3.49
C ALA A 110 -8.21 -10.63 -4.22
N SER A 111 -9.42 -10.30 -4.72
CA SER A 111 -9.66 -9.11 -5.54
C SER A 111 -9.08 -7.83 -4.90
N PRO A 112 -8.35 -6.98 -5.66
CA PRO A 112 -8.02 -7.06 -7.09
C PRO A 112 -6.78 -7.92 -7.44
N GLY A 113 -6.20 -8.65 -6.50
CA GLY A 113 -5.13 -9.64 -6.73
C GLY A 113 -3.71 -9.17 -6.38
N SER A 114 -3.53 -7.93 -5.89
CA SER A 114 -2.18 -7.38 -5.63
C SER A 114 -1.46 -7.97 -4.40
N LYS A 115 -2.13 -8.80 -3.59
CA LYS A 115 -1.59 -9.39 -2.35
C LYS A 115 -1.22 -10.85 -2.51
N THR A 116 -1.78 -11.49 -3.53
CA THR A 116 -1.48 -12.85 -4.01
C THR A 116 -0.11 -12.85 -4.66
#